data_AF-A0A7S2H648-F1
#
_entry.id   AF-A0A7S2H648-F1
#
_cell.length_a   1.000
_cell.length_b   1.000
_cell.length_c   1.000
_cell.angle_alpha   90.00
_cell.angle_beta   90.00
_cell.angle_gamma   90.00
#
_symmetry.space_group_name_H-M   'P 1'
#
loop_
_entity.id
_entity.type
_entity.pdbx_description
1 polymer ?
#
loop_
_entity_poly.entity_id
_entity_poly.type
_entity_poly.pdbx_seq_one_letter_code
_entity_poly.pdbx_strand_id
1 'polypeptide(L)'
;VKHHVATLGYILVPKIRPDLGWLMGCCMIVEVNTWFIIARRAFNKKGEKPFATGVPLKTSIRLATVSSLFYITWFVIRLVAYPWILFLICKQWVSETQRVGTPINILCICPFMQCIFIFLNAKWTIDLIRSKLKGRGPGKGL
;
A
#
# COMPACT_ATOMS: atom_id res chain seq x y z
N VAL A 1 1.81 -3.30 14.51
CA VAL A 1 0.65 -3.87 15.25
C VAL A 1 -0.69 -3.33 14.76
N LYS A 2 -0.99 -2.02 14.84
CA LYS A 2 -2.31 -1.45 14.44
C LYS A 2 -2.74 -1.78 12.99
N HIS A 3 -1.81 -1.73 12.03
CA HIS A 3 -2.08 -2.07 10.62
C HIS A 3 -2.45 -3.56 10.43
N HIS A 4 -1.68 -4.48 11.02
CA HIS A 4 -1.94 -5.92 10.88
C HIS A 4 -3.28 -6.34 11.49
N VAL A 5 -3.70 -5.71 12.59
CA VAL A 5 -5.03 -5.97 13.19
C VAL A 5 -6.14 -5.53 12.24
N ALA A 6 -6.02 -4.35 11.63
CA ALA A 6 -6.97 -3.89 10.62
C ALA A 6 -7.01 -4.83 9.40
N THR A 7 -5.84 -5.29 8.93
CA THR A 7 -5.74 -6.24 7.80
C THR A 7 -6.38 -7.58 8.14
N LEU A 8 -6.19 -8.11 9.35
CA LEU A 8 -6.84 -9.34 9.80
C LEU A 8 -8.37 -9.21 9.80
N GLY A 9 -8.91 -8.11 10.32
CA GLY A 9 -10.36 -7.86 10.28
C GLY A 9 -10.90 -7.76 8.85
N TYR A 10 -10.11 -7.18 7.95
CA TYR A 10 -10.49 -6.98 6.55
C TYR A 10 -10.45 -8.29 5.73
N ILE A 11 -9.51 -9.20 6.03
CA ILE A 11 -9.38 -10.54 5.43
C ILE A 11 -10.52 -11.48 5.85
N LEU A 12 -11.14 -11.27 7.01
CA LEU A 12 -12.27 -12.10 7.46
C LEU A 12 -13.52 -11.91 6.58
N VAL A 13 -13.69 -10.75 5.95
CA VAL A 13 -14.86 -10.49 5.09
C VAL A 13 -14.91 -11.43 3.89
N PRO A 14 -13.89 -11.53 3.01
CA PRO A 14 -13.91 -12.46 1.89
C PRO A 14 -13.92 -13.93 2.33
N LYS A 15 -13.47 -14.24 3.55
CA LYS A 15 -13.60 -15.59 4.12
C LYS A 15 -15.06 -15.96 4.40
N ILE A 16 -15.86 -15.01 4.88
CA ILE A 16 -17.29 -15.20 5.17
C ILE A 16 -18.14 -15.02 3.90
N ARG A 17 -17.69 -14.16 2.97
CA ARG A 17 -18.36 -13.80 1.72
C ARG A 17 -17.43 -14.02 0.52
N PRO A 18 -17.34 -15.26 -0.02
CA PRO A 18 -16.45 -15.60 -1.12
C PRO A 18 -16.73 -14.81 -2.41
N ASP A 19 -17.95 -14.32 -2.58
CA ASP A 19 -18.36 -13.40 -3.66
C ASP A 19 -17.53 -12.11 -3.69
N LEU A 20 -16.91 -11.77 -2.56
CA LEU A 20 -16.02 -10.63 -2.42
C LEU A 20 -14.54 -11.03 -2.43
N GLY A 21 -14.20 -12.19 -3.00
CA GLY A 21 -12.82 -12.66 -3.13
C GLY A 21 -11.88 -11.65 -3.82
N TRP A 22 -12.42 -10.78 -4.70
CA TRP A 22 -11.67 -9.68 -5.31
C TRP A 22 -11.13 -8.67 -4.27
N LEU A 23 -11.83 -8.46 -3.14
CA LEU A 23 -11.34 -7.62 -2.04
C LEU A 23 -10.05 -8.19 -1.46
N MET A 24 -9.91 -9.51 -1.38
CA MET A 24 -8.66 -10.15 -0.95
C MET A 24 -7.50 -9.77 -1.88
N GLY A 25 -7.70 -9.83 -3.19
CA GLY A 25 -6.70 -9.38 -4.17
C GLY A 25 -6.33 -7.91 -3.98
N CYS A 26 -7.32 -7.05 -3.74
CA CYS A 26 -7.09 -5.65 -3.42
C CYS A 26 -6.33 -5.45 -2.10
N CYS A 27 -6.54 -6.28 -1.08
CA CYS A 27 -5.75 -6.25 0.16
C CYS A 27 -4.28 -6.57 -0.10
N MET A 28 -4.02 -7.51 -1.01
CA MET A 28 -2.68 -8.01 -1.31
C MET A 28 -1.90 -7.13 -2.28
N ILE A 29 -2.53 -6.17 -2.96
CA ILE A 29 -1.85 -5.31 -3.94
C ILE A 29 -0.70 -4.50 -3.31
N VAL A 30 -0.81 -4.17 -2.02
CA VAL A 30 0.26 -3.50 -1.25
C VAL A 30 1.54 -4.33 -1.16
N GLU A 31 1.45 -5.66 -1.25
CA GLU A 31 2.62 -6.53 -1.20
C GLU A 31 3.53 -6.36 -2.42
N VAL A 32 3.00 -5.90 -3.56
CA VAL A 32 3.82 -5.52 -4.72
C VAL A 32 4.80 -4.42 -4.34
N ASN A 33 4.35 -3.43 -3.55
CA ASN A 33 5.22 -2.38 -3.06
C ASN A 33 6.23 -2.92 -2.03
N THR A 34 5.82 -3.84 -1.14
CA THR A 34 6.72 -4.55 -0.22
C THR A 34 7.82 -5.30 -0.97
N TRP A 35 7.50 -5.98 -2.08
CA TRP A 35 8.50 -6.68 -2.90
C TRP A 35 9.57 -5.73 -3.45
N PHE A 36 9.18 -4.54 -3.90
CA PHE A 36 10.15 -3.53 -4.35
C PHE A 36 11.01 -2.98 -3.21
N ILE A 37 10.46 -2.81 -1.99
CA ILE A 37 11.26 -2.46 -0.80
C ILE A 37 12.29 -3.56 -0.51
N ILE A 38 11.86 -4.83 -0.51
CA ILE A 38 12.74 -5.97 -0.23
C ILE A 38 13.82 -6.05 -1.30
N ALA A 39 13.46 -5.96 -2.59
CA ALA A 39 14.40 -5.97 -3.69
C ALA A 39 15.41 -4.82 -3.57
N ARG A 40 14.95 -3.61 -3.25
CA ARG A 40 15.83 -2.45 -3.03
C ARG A 40 16.85 -2.70 -1.91
N ARG A 41 16.41 -3.28 -0.79
CA ARG A 41 17.29 -3.62 0.34
C ARG A 41 18.26 -4.76 -0.01
N ALA A 42 17.79 -5.78 -0.72
CA ALA A 42 18.60 -6.92 -1.14
C ALA A 42 19.70 -6.52 -2.14
N PHE A 43 19.38 -5.63 -3.08
CA PHE A 43 20.33 -5.13 -4.07
C PHE A 43 21.21 -3.98 -3.56
N ASN A 44 20.83 -3.31 -2.47
CA ASN A 44 21.58 -2.20 -1.87
C ASN A 44 22.06 -2.46 -0.43
N LYS A 45 22.69 -3.61 -0.19
CA LYS A 45 23.18 -3.98 1.15
C LYS A 45 24.18 -2.96 1.73
N LYS A 46 24.99 -2.33 0.87
CA LYS A 46 26.03 -1.36 1.26
C LYS A 46 25.52 0.07 1.41
N GLY A 47 24.25 0.34 1.10
CA GLY A 47 23.68 1.69 1.14
C GLY A 47 24.29 2.64 0.09
N GLU A 48 24.80 2.09 -1.00
CA GLU A 48 25.38 2.84 -2.12
C GLU A 48 24.31 3.74 -2.77
N LYS A 49 24.73 4.94 -3.17
CA LYS A 49 23.87 5.86 -3.91
C LYS A 49 24.04 5.57 -5.41
N PRO A 50 22.94 5.51 -6.19
CA PRO A 50 23.05 5.37 -7.63
C PRO A 50 23.83 6.56 -8.20
N PHE A 51 24.73 6.29 -9.14
CA PHE A 51 25.61 7.27 -9.80
C PHE A 51 26.63 7.96 -8.88
N ALA A 52 26.93 7.39 -7.70
CA ALA A 52 28.05 7.83 -6.88
C ALA A 52 29.40 7.39 -7.47
N THR A 53 30.46 8.13 -7.14
CA THR A 53 31.84 7.79 -7.50
C THR A 53 32.21 6.41 -6.95
N GLY A 54 32.73 5.53 -7.81
CA GLY A 54 33.12 4.17 -7.46
C GLY A 54 32.02 3.10 -7.56
N VAL A 55 30.77 3.46 -7.90
CA VAL A 55 29.70 2.48 -8.12
C VAL A 55 29.62 2.10 -9.60
N PRO A 56 29.71 0.81 -9.98
CA PRO A 56 29.59 0.38 -11.37
C PRO A 56 28.27 0.84 -12.00
N LEU A 57 28.31 1.24 -13.28
CA LEU A 57 27.14 1.77 -14.00
C LEU A 57 25.95 0.80 -13.96
N LYS A 58 26.20 -0.51 -14.15
CA LYS A 58 25.17 -1.56 -14.08
C LYS A 58 24.47 -1.61 -12.72
N THR A 59 25.23 -1.46 -11.63
CA THR A 59 24.69 -1.42 -10.27
C THR A 59 23.86 -0.16 -10.06
N SER A 60 24.35 1.00 -10.53
CA SER A 60 23.64 2.28 -10.45
C SER A 60 22.31 2.25 -11.20
N ILE A 61 22.28 1.75 -12.43
CA ILE A 61 21.06 1.62 -13.24
C ILE A 61 20.06 0.71 -12.51
N ARG A 62 20.48 -0.47 -12.05
CA ARG A 62 19.60 -1.39 -11.32
C ARG A 62 19.00 -0.75 -10.07
N LEU A 63 19.81 -0.06 -9.27
CA LEU A 63 19.34 0.62 -8.06
C LEU A 63 18.37 1.76 -8.37
N ALA A 64 18.63 2.52 -9.44
CA ALA A 64 17.74 3.57 -9.91
C ALA A 64 16.40 2.96 -10.37
N THR A 65 16.43 1.93 -11.21
CA THR A 65 15.21 1.26 -11.71
C THR A 65 14.34 0.71 -10.58
N VAL A 66 14.92 -0.05 -9.64
CA VAL A 66 14.16 -0.62 -8.52
C VAL A 66 13.60 0.49 -7.62
N SER A 67 14.35 1.57 -7.40
CA SER A 67 13.87 2.71 -6.62
C SER A 67 12.73 3.44 -7.35
N SER A 68 12.82 3.62 -8.66
CA SER A 68 11.74 4.23 -9.46
C SER A 68 10.48 3.37 -9.43
N LEU A 69 10.58 2.05 -9.62
CA LEU A 69 9.45 1.12 -9.54
C LEU A 69 8.81 1.14 -8.15
N PHE A 70 9.61 1.19 -7.09
CA PHE A 70 9.11 1.38 -5.74
C PHE A 70 8.26 2.65 -5.61
N TYR A 71 8.75 3.81 -6.06
CA TYR A 71 8.00 5.07 -5.94
C TYR A 71 6.74 5.11 -6.82
N ILE A 72 6.83 4.59 -8.06
CA ILE A 72 5.69 4.51 -8.97
C ILE A 72 4.60 3.63 -8.34
N THR A 73 4.95 2.42 -7.92
CA THR A 73 3.98 1.52 -7.28
C THR A 73 3.45 2.09 -5.97
N TRP A 74 4.28 2.76 -5.17
CA TRP A 74 3.85 3.42 -3.94
C TRP A 74 2.74 4.42 -4.22
N PHE A 75 2.97 5.35 -5.17
CA PHE A 75 2.02 6.39 -5.51
C PHE A 75 0.75 5.81 -6.13
N VAL A 76 0.88 4.95 -7.15
CA VAL A 76 -0.26 4.35 -7.87
C VAL A 76 -1.14 3.54 -6.91
N ILE A 77 -0.56 2.68 -6.09
CA ILE A 77 -1.33 1.86 -5.17
C ILE A 77 -1.99 2.75 -4.11
N ARG A 78 -1.20 3.55 -3.38
CA ARG A 78 -1.66 4.20 -2.16
C ARG A 78 -2.54 5.42 -2.40
N LEU A 79 -2.29 6.18 -3.46
CA LEU A 79 -3.01 7.42 -3.74
C LEU A 79 -4.08 7.29 -4.82
N VAL A 80 -3.98 6.28 -5.70
CA VAL A 80 -4.97 6.08 -6.77
C VAL A 80 -5.83 4.84 -6.51
N ALA A 81 -5.20 3.67 -6.37
CA ALA A 81 -5.95 2.42 -6.26
C ALA A 81 -6.77 2.33 -4.96
N TYR A 82 -6.21 2.70 -3.80
CA TYR A 82 -6.94 2.59 -2.52
C TYR A 82 -8.20 3.47 -2.44
N PRO A 83 -8.16 4.77 -2.82
CA PRO A 83 -9.37 5.60 -2.92
C PRO A 83 -10.37 5.06 -3.95
N TRP A 84 -9.89 4.56 -5.09
CA TRP A 84 -10.76 3.93 -6.09
C TRP A 84 -11.47 2.67 -5.54
N ILE A 85 -10.74 1.81 -4.82
CA ILE A 85 -11.29 0.63 -4.17
C ILE A 85 -12.35 1.01 -3.12
N LEU A 86 -12.15 2.10 -2.38
CA LEU A 86 -13.17 2.61 -1.44
C LEU A 86 -14.49 2.92 -2.17
N PHE A 87 -14.42 3.58 -3.33
CA PHE A 87 -15.62 3.86 -4.12
C PHE A 87 -16.36 2.58 -4.53
N LEU A 88 -15.63 1.55 -4.98
CA LEU A 88 -16.22 0.25 -5.34
C LEU A 88 -16.87 -0.44 -4.12
N ILE A 89 -16.22 -0.39 -2.96
CA ILE A 89 -16.74 -0.95 -1.71
C ILE A 89 -18.00 -0.22 -1.27
N CYS A 90 -18.00 1.12 -1.33
CA CYS A 90 -19.19 1.91 -0.98
C CYS A 90 -20.36 1.57 -1.90
N LYS A 91 -20.13 1.42 -3.21
CA LYS A 91 -21.17 1.00 -4.16
C LYS A 91 -21.75 -0.37 -3.79
N GLN A 92 -20.89 -1.33 -3.46
CA GLN A 92 -21.30 -2.67 -3.03
C GLN A 92 -22.08 -2.64 -1.71
N TRP A 93 -21.61 -1.86 -0.74
CA TRP A 93 -22.26 -1.71 0.56
C TRP A 93 -23.63 -1.06 0.46
N VAL A 94 -23.80 -0.03 -0.38
CA VAL A 94 -25.10 0.60 -0.64
C VAL A 94 -26.06 -0.40 -1.29
N SER A 95 -25.60 -1.17 -2.28
CA SER A 95 -26.42 -2.21 -2.91
C SER A 95 -26.88 -3.27 -1.90
N GLU A 96 -25.99 -3.74 -1.02
CA GLU A 96 -26.35 -4.71 0.02
C GLU A 96 -27.29 -4.11 1.08
N THR A 97 -27.10 -2.83 1.41
CA THR A 97 -27.98 -2.09 2.33
C THR A 97 -29.40 -2.00 1.79
N GLN A 98 -29.57 -1.73 0.49
CA GLN A 98 -30.88 -1.73 -0.17
C GLN A 98 -31.53 -3.12 -0.14
N ARG A 99 -30.73 -4.20 -0.26
CA ARG A 99 -31.22 -5.59 -0.23
C ARG A 99 -31.67 -6.04 1.15
N VAL A 100 -30.92 -5.69 2.20
CA VAL A 100 -31.17 -6.13 3.59
C VAL A 100 -32.13 -5.18 4.32
N GLY A 101 -32.28 -3.94 3.83
CA GLY A 101 -33.14 -2.92 4.43
C GLY A 101 -32.52 -2.18 5.63
N THR A 102 -31.27 -2.51 6.00
CA THR A 102 -30.52 -1.82 7.06
C THR A 102 -29.07 -1.53 6.62
N PRO A 103 -28.52 -0.35 6.97
CA PRO A 103 -27.12 0.01 6.69
C PRO A 103 -26.12 -0.79 7.53
N ILE A 104 -26.58 -1.38 8.65
CA ILE A 104 -25.75 -2.19 9.53
C ILE A 104 -25.74 -3.63 8.99
N ASN A 105 -24.83 -3.87 8.06
CA ASN A 105 -24.56 -5.21 7.51
C ASN A 105 -23.05 -5.51 7.62
N ILE A 106 -22.68 -6.77 7.38
CA ILE A 106 -21.27 -7.21 7.48
C ILE A 106 -20.33 -6.42 6.56
N LEU A 107 -20.83 -5.85 5.45
CA LEU A 107 -20.02 -5.06 4.53
C LEU A 107 -19.75 -3.64 5.04
N CYS A 108 -20.47 -3.15 6.05
CA CYS A 108 -20.24 -1.85 6.68
C CYS A 108 -18.82 -1.74 7.30
N ILE A 109 -18.23 -2.88 7.70
CA ILE A 109 -16.84 -2.91 8.19
C ILE A 109 -15.83 -2.58 7.09
N CYS A 110 -16.14 -2.89 5.83
CA CYS A 110 -15.22 -2.70 4.72
C CYS A 110 -14.89 -1.24 4.41
N PRO A 111 -15.87 -0.34 4.19
CA PRO A 111 -15.57 1.07 3.93
C PRO A 111 -14.90 1.71 5.15
N PHE A 112 -15.27 1.33 6.37
CA PHE A 112 -14.62 1.82 7.58
C PHE A 112 -13.12 1.44 7.63
N MET A 113 -12.79 0.16 7.43
CA MET A 113 -11.40 -0.30 7.38
C MET A 113 -10.63 0.33 6.22
N GLN A 114 -11.26 0.46 5.05
CA GLN A 114 -10.64 1.08 3.88
C GLN A 114 -10.32 2.57 4.10
N CYS A 115 -11.19 3.31 4.80
CA CYS A 115 -10.89 4.69 5.22
C CYS A 115 -9.67 4.76 6.15
N ILE A 116 -9.54 3.83 7.11
CA ILE A 116 -8.35 3.74 7.97
C ILE A 116 -7.10 3.49 7.12
N PHE A 117 -7.16 2.59 6.14
CA PHE A 117 -6.02 2.33 5.27
C PHE A 117 -5.64 3.54 4.41
N ILE A 118 -6.62 4.25 3.84
CA ILE A 118 -6.37 5.48 3.09
C ILE A 118 -5.71 6.53 3.97
N PHE A 119 -6.19 6.71 5.20
CA PHE A 119 -5.57 7.63 6.15
C PHE A 119 -4.12 7.25 6.47
N LEU A 120 -3.85 5.98 6.78
CA LEU A 120 -2.50 5.49 7.03
C LEU A 120 -1.59 5.67 5.79
N ASN A 121 -2.11 5.41 4.60
CA ASN A 121 -1.42 5.60 3.33
C ASN A 121 -1.07 7.08 3.07
N ALA A 122 -1.98 8.00 3.37
CA ALA A 122 -1.72 9.43 3.28
C ALA A 122 -0.65 9.87 4.28
N LYS A 123 -0.78 9.45 5.55
CA LYS A 123 0.23 9.71 6.60
C LYS A 123 1.62 9.23 6.17
N TRP A 124 1.74 7.99 5.70
CA TRP A 124 3.02 7.43 5.28
C TRP A 124 3.59 8.12 4.04
N THR A 125 2.74 8.59 3.13
CA THR A 125 3.18 9.39 1.97
C THR A 125 3.75 10.73 2.43
N ILE A 126 3.10 11.39 3.39
CA ILE A 126 3.60 12.63 4.00
C ILE A 126 4.95 12.37 4.71
N ASP A 127 5.06 11.29 5.48
CA ASP A 127 6.29 10.92 6.16
C ASP A 127 7.44 10.65 5.16
N LEU A 128 7.14 9.99 4.04
CA LEU A 128 8.09 9.73 2.95
C LEU A 128 8.58 11.05 2.33
N ILE A 129 7.66 11.94 1.96
CA ILE A 129 8.00 13.25 1.39
C ILE A 129 8.83 14.07 2.37
N ARG A 130 8.41 14.14 3.65
CA ARG A 130 9.15 14.85 4.70
C ARG A 130 10.55 14.27 4.90
N SER A 131 10.73 12.95 4.82
CA SER A 131 12.04 12.30 4.93
C SER A 131 12.98 12.70 3.79
N LYS A 132 12.44 12.96 2.59
CA LYS A 132 13.22 13.41 1.44
C LYS A 132 13.54 14.90 1.51
N LEU A 133 12.57 15.72 1.92
CA LEU A 133 12.76 17.17 2.06
C LEU A 133 13.75 17.55 3.16
N LYS A 134 13.80 16.79 4.28
CA LYS A 134 14.76 17.06 5.37
C LYS A 134 16.22 16.74 5.05
N GLY A 135 16.52 16.13 3.91
CA GLY A 135 17.87 16.03 3.35
C GLY A 135 18.96 15.29 4.16
N ARG A 136 18.73 14.75 5.37
CA ARG A 136 19.81 14.15 6.18
C ARG A 136 19.38 12.98 7.07
N GLY A 137 20.17 11.91 6.99
CA GLY A 137 20.19 10.75 7.89
C GLY A 137 20.26 9.43 7.11
N PRO A 138 21.02 8.41 7.57
CA PRO A 138 20.97 7.07 6.98
C PRO A 138 19.52 6.60 7.06
N GLY A 139 18.86 6.56 5.89
CA GLY A 139 17.44 6.32 5.82
C GLY A 139 17.15 4.97 6.46
N LYS A 140 16.42 4.96 7.60
CA LYS A 140 15.72 3.77 8.03
C LYS A 140 14.83 3.39 6.85
N GLY A 141 15.18 2.30 6.19
CA GLY A 141 14.81 2.01 4.80
C GLY A 141 13.33 1.82 4.58
N LEU A 142 12.56 2.91 4.65
CA LEU A 142 11.23 3.01 4.08
C LEU A 142 11.32 3.10 2.55
#